data_AF-A0A5Q4FYJ2-F1
#
_entry.id   AF-A0A5Q4FYJ2-F1
#
_cell.length_a   1.000
_cell.length_b   1.000
_cell.length_c   1.000
_cell.angle_alpha   90.00
_cell.angle_beta   90.00
_cell.angle_gamma   90.00
#
_symmetry.space_group_name_H-M   'P 1'
#
loop_
_entity.id
_entity.type
_entity.pdbx_description
1 polymer ?
#
loop_
_entity_poly.entity_id
_entity_poly.type
_entity_poly.pdbx_seq_one_letter_code
_entity_poly.pdbx_strand_id
1 'polypeptide(L)'
;MPGAVARGLRVAAALADDTRTVIQLTDREHRREDDEAMMSPPLLRRIATLALAALLALSTAASAAPPSWLSLELTDARTGELFALGDLEGRTVFVQPMATWCSSCRRQMAVLRDVIEGLDPDAYAFVGLSVETALAPSELARYVDSQGFGWTFAVSTPELLRALTATFGFGAANPPATPHFIVRPDGSVGELSTGFRNAEQLVAALSEAAALE
;
A
#
# COMPACT_ATOMS: atom_id res chain seq x y z
N MET A 1 -71.87 26.04 -14.14
CA MET A 1 -71.29 26.01 -12.78
C MET A 1 -69.79 25.73 -12.90
N PRO A 2 -68.94 26.32 -12.04
CA PRO A 2 -67.71 27.01 -12.46
C PRO A 2 -66.40 26.39 -11.95
N GLY A 3 -65.27 26.97 -12.40
CA GLY A 3 -63.93 26.87 -11.81
C GLY A 3 -62.83 27.00 -12.87
N ALA A 4 -62.47 28.18 -13.42
CA ALA A 4 -61.73 29.31 -12.82
C ALA A 4 -60.28 28.89 -12.45
N VAL A 5 -59.12 29.50 -12.79
CA VAL A 5 -58.63 30.78 -13.37
C VAL A 5 -57.15 30.49 -13.78
N ALA A 6 -56.63 30.60 -15.01
CA ALA A 6 -56.20 31.74 -15.84
C ALA A 6 -55.01 32.62 -15.33
N ARG A 7 -54.06 32.87 -16.26
CA ARG A 7 -53.03 33.94 -16.34
C ARG A 7 -51.71 33.71 -15.57
N GLY A 8 -50.54 34.09 -16.10
CA GLY A 8 -50.24 34.81 -17.33
C GLY A 8 -48.73 35.01 -17.52
N LEU A 9 -48.34 35.00 -18.80
CA LEU A 9 -47.08 35.31 -19.44
C LEU A 9 -46.59 36.76 -19.18
N ARG A 10 -45.26 37.01 -19.10
CA ARG A 10 -44.50 37.94 -19.99
C ARG A 10 -43.07 38.28 -19.52
N VAL A 11 -42.29 38.65 -20.53
CA VAL A 11 -40.85 38.89 -20.68
C VAL A 11 -40.52 40.40 -20.57
N ALA A 12 -39.21 40.72 -20.50
CA ALA A 12 -38.49 41.99 -20.79
C ALA A 12 -38.09 42.79 -19.53
N ALA A 13 -36.83 43.11 -19.23
CA ALA A 13 -35.70 43.75 -19.96
C ALA A 13 -35.59 45.28 -19.71
N ALA A 14 -34.46 45.65 -19.08
CA ALA A 14 -33.59 46.82 -19.31
C ALA A 14 -33.95 48.25 -18.86
N LEU A 15 -32.85 49.01 -18.65
CA LEU A 15 -32.62 50.47 -18.56
C LEU A 15 -32.68 51.05 -17.13
N ALA A 16 -31.58 51.42 -16.47
CA ALA A 16 -30.63 52.53 -16.69
C ALA A 16 -31.24 53.91 -16.39
N ASP A 17 -30.75 54.59 -15.34
CA ASP A 17 -30.56 56.05 -15.38
C ASP A 17 -29.49 56.51 -14.37
N ASP A 18 -28.73 57.50 -14.80
CA ASP A 18 -27.58 58.16 -14.19
C ASP A 18 -28.05 59.47 -13.53
N THR A 19 -27.13 60.20 -12.88
CA THR A 19 -27.05 61.67 -12.74
C THR A 19 -26.76 62.16 -11.32
N ARG A 20 -25.46 62.46 -11.14
CA ARG A 20 -24.78 63.41 -10.25
C ARG A 20 -25.54 64.68 -9.84
N THR A 21 -25.25 65.20 -8.63
CA THR A 21 -24.52 66.48 -8.36
C THR A 21 -24.87 67.05 -6.96
N VAL A 22 -23.91 67.11 -6.01
CA VAL A 22 -23.20 68.31 -5.41
C VAL A 22 -24.19 69.33 -4.77
N ILE A 23 -24.07 69.91 -3.55
CA ILE A 23 -23.02 70.64 -2.81
C ILE A 23 -23.58 70.91 -1.37
N GLN A 24 -22.87 70.99 -0.23
CA GLN A 24 -22.07 72.12 0.32
C GLN A 24 -21.92 71.94 1.87
N LEU A 25 -20.74 72.30 2.40
CA LEU A 25 -20.47 73.05 3.67
C LEU A 25 -20.76 72.34 5.02
N THR A 26 -19.93 72.36 6.09
CA THR A 26 -18.76 73.16 6.54
C THR A 26 -18.14 72.37 7.71
N ASP A 27 -16.84 72.06 7.71
CA ASP A 27 -15.76 72.84 8.37
C ASP A 27 -15.76 72.80 9.92
N ARG A 28 -14.80 72.06 10.49
CA ARG A 28 -13.98 72.51 11.63
C ARG A 28 -12.76 71.61 11.85
N GLU A 29 -11.62 72.12 11.35
CA GLU A 29 -10.33 72.30 12.04
C GLU A 29 -9.81 71.22 13.02
N HIS A 30 -8.64 70.62 12.76
CA HIS A 30 -7.35 71.15 13.23
C HIS A 30 -6.16 70.32 12.71
N ARG A 31 -5.12 71.06 12.31
CA ARG A 31 -3.89 70.69 11.60
C ARG A 31 -2.78 70.24 12.57
N ARG A 32 -2.03 69.19 12.21
CA ARG A 32 -0.57 69.01 12.47
C ARG A 32 0.00 67.86 11.62
N GLU A 33 0.45 68.24 10.43
CA GLU A 33 1.78 67.99 9.81
C GLU A 33 2.90 67.73 10.86
N ASP A 34 3.96 66.93 10.71
CA ASP A 34 4.58 66.18 9.60
C ASP A 34 5.48 65.06 10.20
N ASP A 35 5.67 64.00 9.41
CA ASP A 35 6.84 63.12 9.25
C ASP A 35 7.85 62.94 10.40
N GLU A 36 7.98 61.71 10.91
CA GLU A 36 9.26 60.97 10.89
C GLU A 36 9.12 59.50 11.36
N ALA A 37 9.82 58.61 10.64
CA ALA A 37 10.29 57.30 11.04
C ALA A 37 9.29 56.12 11.12
N MET A 38 8.96 55.65 9.93
CA MET A 38 8.69 54.25 9.60
C MET A 38 9.79 53.31 10.13
N MET A 39 9.58 52.75 11.32
CA MET A 39 10.43 51.73 11.92
C MET A 39 9.57 50.49 12.21
N SER A 40 9.54 49.56 11.26
CA SER A 40 9.02 48.21 11.50
C SER A 40 10.07 47.40 12.28
N PRO A 41 9.72 46.84 13.44
CA PRO A 41 10.15 45.46 13.71
C PRO A 41 9.12 44.64 14.53
N PRO A 42 9.22 43.30 14.57
CA PRO A 42 9.99 42.41 13.71
C PRO A 42 9.14 41.24 13.18
N LEU A 43 9.10 41.07 11.85
CA LEU A 43 8.65 39.82 11.22
C LEU A 43 9.54 38.62 11.60
N LEU A 44 10.71 38.84 12.22
CA LEU A 44 11.63 37.80 12.66
C LEU A 44 11.08 36.86 13.75
N ARG A 45 10.09 37.29 14.54
CA ARG A 45 9.47 36.39 15.56
C ARG A 45 8.58 35.30 14.96
N ARG A 46 8.08 35.48 13.74
CA ARG A 46 7.20 34.51 13.07
C ARG A 46 7.94 33.53 12.17
N ILE A 47 9.16 33.86 11.74
CA ILE A 47 9.98 32.98 10.89
C ILE A 47 10.67 31.89 11.74
N ALA A 48 11.08 32.22 12.97
CA ALA A 48 11.74 31.27 13.87
C ALA A 48 10.85 30.11 14.34
N THR A 49 9.52 30.30 14.45
CA THR A 49 8.58 29.26 14.88
C THR A 49 8.15 28.32 13.75
N LEU A 50 8.17 28.77 12.49
CA LEU A 50 7.84 27.92 11.34
C LEU A 50 9.00 26.99 10.94
N ALA A 51 10.25 27.42 11.12
CA ALA A 51 11.41 26.56 10.88
C ALA A 51 11.48 25.37 11.86
N LEU A 52 11.08 25.56 13.12
CA LEU A 52 11.11 24.50 14.12
C LEU A 52 10.00 23.43 13.89
N ALA A 53 8.82 23.83 13.43
CA ALA A 53 7.74 22.89 13.08
C ALA A 53 8.05 22.10 11.79
N ALA A 54 8.73 22.71 10.82
CA ALA A 54 9.17 22.02 9.61
C ALA A 54 10.30 21.00 9.87
N LEU A 55 11.22 21.29 10.81
CA LEU A 55 12.25 20.31 11.23
C LEU A 55 11.70 19.17 12.10
N LEU A 56 10.55 19.34 12.77
CA LEU A 56 9.88 18.29 13.55
C LEU A 56 9.00 17.35 12.70
N ALA A 57 8.72 17.70 11.44
CA ALA A 57 7.96 16.85 10.51
C ALA A 57 8.84 15.93 9.65
N LEU A 58 10.18 16.09 9.70
CA LEU A 58 11.16 15.29 8.96
C LEU A 58 11.87 14.27 9.89
N SER A 59 11.12 13.35 10.47
CA SER A 59 11.58 12.10 11.12
C SER A 59 10.39 11.56 11.89
N THR A 60 9.84 10.38 11.62
CA THR A 60 10.48 9.12 11.30
C THR A 60 9.50 8.26 10.49
N ALA A 61 9.77 8.00 9.21
CA ALA A 61 9.49 6.66 8.71
C ALA A 61 10.53 5.77 9.40
N ALA A 62 10.25 5.37 10.63
CA ALA A 62 11.03 4.33 11.27
C ALA A 62 10.76 3.10 10.43
N SER A 63 11.70 2.72 9.56
CA SER A 63 11.73 1.40 8.94
C SER A 63 11.65 0.42 10.10
N ALA A 64 10.45 -0.11 10.34
CA ALA A 64 10.27 -1.12 11.37
C ALA A 64 11.24 -2.24 11.01
N ALA A 65 12.06 -2.65 11.97
CA ALA A 65 13.00 -3.74 11.73
C ALA A 65 12.22 -4.92 11.12
N PRO A 66 12.80 -5.61 10.11
CA PRO A 66 12.14 -6.73 9.47
C PRO A 66 11.69 -7.75 10.52
N PRO A 67 10.52 -8.39 10.36
CA PRO A 67 10.06 -9.38 11.31
C PRO A 67 11.10 -10.48 11.51
N SER A 68 11.39 -10.85 12.77
CA SER A 68 12.43 -11.83 13.09
C SER A 68 12.17 -13.21 12.49
N TRP A 69 10.92 -13.53 12.16
CA TRP A 69 10.56 -14.78 11.49
C TRP A 69 11.05 -14.88 10.04
N LEU A 70 11.50 -13.77 9.42
CA LEU A 70 12.15 -13.81 8.12
C LEU A 70 13.51 -14.52 8.16
N SER A 71 14.15 -14.58 9.33
CA SER A 71 15.42 -15.27 9.55
C SER A 71 15.26 -16.73 10.00
N LEU A 72 14.03 -17.25 10.07
CA LEU A 72 13.81 -18.66 10.39
C LEU A 72 14.22 -19.52 9.19
N GLU A 73 15.04 -20.53 9.47
CA GLU A 73 15.54 -21.45 8.47
C GLU A 73 14.42 -22.36 7.95
N LEU A 74 14.41 -22.51 6.63
CA LEU A 74 13.60 -23.42 5.84
C LEU A 74 14.53 -24.30 5.01
N THR A 75 13.98 -25.40 4.51
CA THR A 75 14.68 -26.31 3.60
C THR A 75 13.87 -26.39 2.31
N ASP A 76 14.50 -26.12 1.16
CA ASP A 76 13.90 -26.39 -0.14
C ASP A 76 13.64 -27.90 -0.25
N ALA A 77 12.38 -28.26 -0.46
CA ALA A 77 11.94 -29.64 -0.45
C ALA A 77 12.58 -30.49 -1.57
N ARG A 78 12.95 -29.89 -2.70
CA ARG A 78 13.54 -30.57 -3.86
C ARG A 78 15.05 -30.65 -3.76
N THR A 79 15.72 -29.54 -3.39
CA THR A 79 17.19 -29.47 -3.40
C THR A 79 17.82 -29.84 -2.06
N GLY A 80 17.08 -29.71 -0.95
CA GLY A 80 17.62 -29.85 0.41
C GLY A 80 18.43 -28.64 0.86
N GLU A 81 18.49 -27.56 0.07
CA GLU A 81 19.21 -26.34 0.41
C GLU A 81 18.50 -25.59 1.54
N LEU A 82 19.30 -25.09 2.49
CA LEU A 82 18.81 -24.26 3.58
C LEU A 82 18.71 -22.82 3.12
N PHE A 83 17.62 -22.16 3.47
CA PHE A 83 17.41 -20.74 3.19
C PHE A 83 16.46 -20.15 4.22
N ALA A 84 16.52 -18.84 4.41
CA ALA A 84 15.51 -18.06 5.10
C ALA A 84 14.83 -17.09 4.12
N LEU A 85 13.63 -16.61 4.44
CA LEU A 85 12.95 -15.62 3.58
C LEU A 85 13.75 -14.31 3.49
N GLY A 86 14.47 -13.96 4.56
CA GLY A 86 15.37 -12.81 4.60
C GLY A 86 16.60 -12.95 3.71
N ASP A 87 17.04 -14.16 3.37
CA ASP A 87 18.18 -14.37 2.45
C ASP A 87 17.84 -13.96 1.01
N LEU A 88 16.56 -13.71 0.74
CA LEU A 88 16.03 -13.28 -0.56
C LEU A 88 15.88 -11.73 -0.64
N GLU A 89 16.43 -10.98 0.33
CA GLU A 89 16.47 -9.51 0.35
C GLU A 89 17.03 -8.93 -0.96
N GLY A 90 16.56 -7.74 -1.35
CA GLY A 90 16.83 -7.15 -2.65
C GLY A 90 15.91 -7.64 -3.77
N ARG A 91 15.12 -8.69 -3.53
CA ARG A 91 14.06 -9.16 -4.44
C ARG A 91 12.68 -8.92 -3.87
N THR A 92 11.70 -8.84 -4.76
CA THR A 92 10.28 -8.95 -4.38
C THR A 92 9.91 -10.42 -4.26
N VAL A 93 9.62 -10.87 -3.03
CA VAL A 93 9.36 -12.28 -2.72
C VAL A 93 7.86 -12.52 -2.53
N PHE A 94 7.26 -13.30 -3.41
CA PHE A 94 5.89 -13.78 -3.23
C PHE A 94 5.88 -15.06 -2.40
N VAL A 95 5.14 -15.06 -1.28
CA VAL A 95 5.02 -16.22 -0.41
C VAL A 95 3.55 -16.64 -0.32
N GLN A 96 3.27 -17.90 -0.67
CA GLN A 96 1.93 -18.48 -0.60
C GLN A 96 1.88 -19.65 0.39
N PRO A 97 1.28 -19.47 1.58
CA PRO A 97 0.89 -20.58 2.42
C PRO A 97 -0.12 -21.48 1.70
N MET A 98 0.15 -22.79 1.68
CA MET A 98 -0.60 -23.76 0.88
C MET A 98 -0.65 -25.13 1.57
N ALA A 99 -1.42 -26.04 0.98
CA ALA A 99 -1.36 -27.47 1.31
C ALA A 99 -1.52 -28.30 0.04
N THR A 100 -0.92 -29.48 -0.01
CA THR A 100 -0.90 -30.39 -1.16
C THR A 100 -2.31 -30.84 -1.57
N TRP A 101 -3.23 -30.97 -0.61
CA TRP A 101 -4.64 -31.28 -0.83
C TRP A 101 -5.50 -30.08 -1.29
N CYS A 102 -4.96 -28.86 -1.26
CA CYS A 102 -5.71 -27.64 -1.55
C CYS A 102 -5.89 -27.41 -3.05
N SER A 103 -7.09 -27.65 -3.57
CA SER A 103 -7.42 -27.46 -4.99
C SER A 103 -7.40 -25.98 -5.42
N SER A 104 -7.84 -25.06 -4.56
CA SER A 104 -7.81 -23.62 -4.84
C SER A 104 -6.38 -23.10 -4.90
N CYS A 105 -5.49 -23.58 -4.03
CA CYS A 105 -4.06 -23.27 -4.04
C CYS A 105 -3.42 -23.74 -5.35
N ARG A 106 -3.69 -24.98 -5.78
CA ARG A 106 -3.22 -25.52 -7.06
C ARG A 106 -3.62 -24.65 -8.24
N ARG A 107 -4.88 -24.20 -8.27
CA ARG A 107 -5.39 -23.30 -9.31
C ARG A 107 -4.69 -21.94 -9.30
N GLN A 108 -4.46 -21.35 -8.11
CA GLN A 108 -3.72 -20.09 -7.99
C GLN A 108 -2.28 -20.23 -8.47
N MET A 109 -1.59 -21.29 -8.06
CA MET A 109 -0.20 -21.55 -8.44
C MET A 109 -0.04 -21.85 -9.94
N ALA A 110 -1.05 -22.44 -10.58
CA ALA A 110 -1.04 -22.60 -12.04
C ALA A 110 -1.03 -21.24 -12.76
N VAL A 111 -1.77 -20.24 -12.27
CA VAL A 111 -1.70 -18.86 -12.80
C VAL A 111 -0.36 -18.23 -12.48
N LEU A 112 0.15 -18.44 -11.26
CA LEU A 112 1.44 -17.90 -10.83
C LEU A 112 2.58 -18.42 -11.72
N ARG A 113 2.58 -19.71 -12.08
CA ARG A 113 3.56 -20.29 -13.01
C ARG A 113 3.65 -19.49 -14.31
N ASP A 114 2.50 -19.18 -14.90
CA ASP A 114 2.43 -18.47 -16.18
C ASP A 114 2.90 -17.00 -16.02
N VAL A 115 2.77 -16.41 -14.83
CA VAL A 115 3.30 -15.07 -14.50
C VAL A 115 4.82 -15.09 -14.32
N ILE A 116 5.37 -16.12 -13.66
CA ILE A 116 6.80 -16.24 -13.35
C ILE A 116 7.65 -16.23 -14.63
N GLU A 117 7.17 -16.83 -15.73
CA GLU A 117 7.91 -16.91 -17.01
C GLU A 117 8.26 -15.52 -17.59
N GLY A 118 7.51 -14.48 -17.23
CA GLY A 118 7.72 -13.11 -17.70
C GLY A 118 8.50 -12.20 -16.73
N LEU A 119 8.96 -12.73 -15.60
CA LEU A 119 9.60 -11.94 -14.53
C LEU A 119 11.09 -12.24 -14.44
N ASP A 120 11.86 -11.20 -14.09
CA ASP A 120 13.31 -11.30 -13.90
C ASP A 120 13.62 -12.10 -12.62
N PRO A 121 14.30 -13.26 -12.70
CA PRO A 121 14.64 -14.07 -11.52
C PRO A 121 15.60 -13.38 -10.55
N ASP A 122 16.33 -12.35 -11.00
CA ASP A 122 17.21 -11.55 -10.14
C ASP A 122 16.44 -10.47 -9.37
N ALA A 123 15.22 -10.12 -9.81
CA ALA A 123 14.35 -9.13 -9.16
C ALA A 123 13.18 -9.75 -8.37
N TYR A 124 12.77 -10.98 -8.70
CA TYR A 124 11.61 -11.65 -8.12
C TYR A 124 11.94 -13.05 -7.61
N ALA A 125 11.34 -13.43 -6.48
CA ALA A 125 11.41 -14.78 -5.94
C ALA A 125 10.02 -15.29 -5.52
N PHE A 126 9.84 -16.61 -5.53
CA PHE A 126 8.55 -17.24 -5.27
C PHE A 126 8.72 -18.43 -4.34
N VAL A 127 7.92 -18.48 -3.28
CA VAL A 127 7.96 -19.54 -2.27
C VAL A 127 6.56 -20.10 -2.03
N GLY A 128 6.37 -21.37 -2.38
CA GLY A 128 5.22 -22.14 -1.91
C GLY A 128 5.50 -22.72 -0.52
N LEU A 129 4.75 -22.30 0.49
CA LEU A 129 5.00 -22.69 1.88
C LEU A 129 3.90 -23.66 2.36
N SER A 130 4.22 -24.95 2.46
CA SER A 130 3.25 -25.92 2.97
C SER A 130 2.99 -25.71 4.46
N VAL A 131 1.72 -25.53 4.85
CA VAL A 131 1.31 -25.43 6.27
C VAL A 131 1.12 -26.80 6.92
N GLU A 132 1.28 -27.88 6.15
CA GLU A 132 1.24 -29.26 6.63
C GLU A 132 2.56 -29.59 7.35
N THR A 133 2.74 -29.10 8.58
CA THR A 133 4.03 -29.15 9.30
C THR A 133 4.59 -30.55 9.56
N ALA A 134 3.77 -31.60 9.41
CA ALA A 134 4.17 -33.00 9.52
C ALA A 134 4.44 -33.68 8.16
N LEU A 135 4.24 -32.97 7.04
CA LEU A 135 4.49 -33.47 5.69
C LEU A 135 5.99 -33.70 5.49
N ALA A 136 6.37 -34.85 4.93
CA ALA A 136 7.77 -35.09 4.62
C ALA A 136 8.23 -34.19 3.45
N PRO A 137 9.44 -33.61 3.48
CA PRO A 137 9.95 -32.82 2.35
C PRO A 137 9.92 -33.58 1.02
N SER A 138 10.19 -34.89 1.03
CA SER A 138 10.12 -35.73 -0.16
C SER A 138 8.69 -35.94 -0.70
N GLU A 139 7.66 -35.83 0.15
CA GLU A 139 6.26 -35.82 -0.27
C GLU A 139 5.89 -34.50 -0.93
N LEU A 140 6.35 -33.38 -0.36
CA LEU A 140 6.17 -32.06 -0.97
C LEU A 140 6.88 -31.97 -2.32
N ALA A 141 8.13 -32.44 -2.42
CA ALA A 141 8.89 -32.46 -3.67
C ALA A 141 8.15 -33.23 -4.78
N ARG A 142 7.68 -34.46 -4.50
CA ARG A 142 6.90 -35.25 -5.46
C ARG A 142 5.61 -34.54 -5.89
N TYR A 143 4.92 -33.89 -4.95
CA TYR A 143 3.74 -33.10 -5.28
C TYR A 143 4.11 -31.98 -6.26
N VAL A 144 5.12 -31.18 -5.93
CA VAL A 144 5.59 -30.04 -6.74
C VAL A 144 5.96 -30.49 -8.16
N ASP A 145 6.73 -31.59 -8.28
CA ASP A 145 7.11 -32.16 -9.57
C ASP A 145 5.89 -32.62 -10.38
N SER A 146 4.91 -33.27 -9.72
CA SER A 146 3.68 -33.70 -10.38
C SER A 146 2.81 -32.55 -10.89
N GLN A 147 2.94 -31.36 -10.30
CA GLN A 147 2.21 -30.16 -10.71
C GLN A 147 2.96 -29.32 -11.75
N GLY A 148 4.25 -29.61 -11.98
CA GLY A 148 5.10 -28.80 -12.86
C GLY A 148 5.36 -27.39 -12.31
N PHE A 149 5.47 -27.26 -10.98
CA PHE A 149 5.83 -25.98 -10.36
C PHE A 149 7.35 -25.84 -10.26
N GLY A 150 7.89 -24.77 -10.86
CA GLY A 150 9.34 -24.61 -11.06
C GLY A 150 10.09 -23.91 -9.92
N TRP A 151 9.40 -23.19 -9.04
CA TRP A 151 10.00 -22.35 -7.98
C TRP A 151 10.17 -23.08 -6.64
N THR A 152 10.71 -22.41 -5.63
CA THR A 152 11.03 -22.97 -4.31
C THR A 152 9.77 -23.37 -3.53
N PHE A 153 9.83 -24.54 -2.90
CA PHE A 153 8.80 -25.00 -1.97
C PHE A 153 9.44 -25.51 -0.68
N ALA A 154 8.84 -25.17 0.45
CA ALA A 154 9.29 -25.62 1.76
C ALA A 154 8.10 -26.04 2.63
N VAL A 155 8.36 -26.94 3.58
CA VAL A 155 7.41 -27.24 4.67
C VAL A 155 7.63 -26.21 5.78
N SER A 156 6.56 -25.51 6.18
CA SER A 156 6.62 -24.56 7.28
C SER A 156 6.99 -25.27 8.57
N THR A 157 7.95 -24.73 9.30
CA THR A 157 8.24 -25.21 10.66
C THR A 157 7.06 -24.86 11.59
N PRO A 158 6.82 -25.61 12.67
CA PRO A 158 5.81 -25.23 13.65
C PRO A 158 6.02 -23.83 14.25
N GLU A 159 7.28 -23.38 14.32
CA GLU A 159 7.63 -22.04 14.76
C GLU A 159 7.24 -20.97 13.74
N LEU A 160 7.59 -21.15 12.48
CA LEU A 160 7.23 -20.21 11.42
C LEU A 160 5.71 -20.12 11.27
N LEU A 161 4.99 -21.24 11.27
CA LEU A 161 3.52 -21.23 11.16
C LEU A 161 2.85 -20.46 12.30
N ARG A 162 3.38 -20.58 13.53
CA ARG A 162 2.91 -19.78 14.68
C ARG A 162 3.20 -18.30 14.48
N ALA A 163 4.39 -17.95 14.02
CA ALA A 163 4.77 -16.57 13.75
C ALA A 163 3.88 -15.93 12.67
N LEU A 164 3.65 -16.63 11.56
CA LEU A 164 2.74 -16.17 10.49
C LEU A 164 1.30 -16.00 11.00
N THR A 165 0.82 -16.90 11.85
CA THR A 165 -0.50 -16.79 12.47
C THR A 165 -0.57 -15.61 13.45
N ALA A 166 0.52 -15.31 14.16
CA ALA A 166 0.58 -14.15 15.04
C ALA A 166 0.61 -12.82 14.26
N THR A 167 1.30 -12.78 13.12
CA THR A 167 1.39 -11.59 12.25
C THR A 167 0.11 -11.35 11.45
N PHE A 168 -0.46 -12.39 10.85
CA PHE A 168 -1.55 -12.25 9.87
C PHE A 168 -2.89 -12.85 10.33
N GLY A 169 -2.94 -13.42 11.52
CA GLY A 169 -4.09 -14.20 12.00
C GLY A 169 -4.20 -15.58 11.33
N PHE A 170 -5.27 -16.29 11.67
CA PHE A 170 -5.52 -17.65 11.19
C PHE A 170 -5.67 -17.77 9.66
N GLY A 171 -5.86 -16.66 8.94
CA GLY A 171 -5.91 -16.64 7.47
C GLY A 171 -4.65 -17.22 6.83
N ALA A 172 -3.46 -16.95 7.39
CA ALA A 172 -2.20 -17.47 6.87
C ALA A 172 -2.05 -19.00 7.02
N ALA A 173 -2.78 -19.60 7.96
CA ALA A 173 -2.81 -21.04 8.20
C ALA A 173 -4.02 -21.74 7.54
N ASN A 174 -4.79 -21.04 6.70
CA ASN A 174 -6.01 -21.55 6.07
C ASN A 174 -5.86 -21.66 4.54
N PRO A 175 -5.29 -22.76 4.00
CA PRO A 175 -5.06 -22.92 2.57
C PRO A 175 -6.29 -22.69 1.67
N PRO A 176 -7.52 -23.12 2.02
CA PRO A 176 -8.72 -22.82 1.23
C PRO A 176 -8.94 -21.34 0.93
N ALA A 177 -8.47 -20.43 1.80
CA ALA A 177 -8.54 -18.98 1.59
C ALA A 177 -7.52 -18.46 0.57
N THR A 178 -6.69 -19.33 0.00
CA THR A 178 -5.59 -19.01 -0.93
C THR A 178 -4.74 -17.81 -0.45
N PRO A 179 -4.22 -17.87 0.79
CA PRO A 179 -3.47 -16.78 1.37
C PRO A 179 -2.16 -16.55 0.61
N HIS A 180 -1.74 -15.30 0.49
CA HIS A 180 -0.41 -14.93 0.05
C HIS A 180 -0.04 -13.55 0.59
N PHE A 181 1.25 -13.31 0.72
CA PHE A 181 1.82 -12.02 1.08
C PHE A 181 3.10 -11.80 0.27
N ILE A 182 3.59 -10.56 0.28
CA ILE A 182 4.80 -10.17 -0.43
C ILE A 182 5.80 -9.58 0.56
N VAL A 183 7.04 -10.06 0.52
CA VAL A 183 8.19 -9.41 1.15
C VAL A 183 8.83 -8.52 0.09
N ARG A 184 9.02 -7.24 0.42
CA ARG A 184 9.61 -6.25 -0.48
C ARG A 184 11.15 -6.33 -0.47
N PRO A 185 11.82 -5.70 -1.44
CA PRO A 185 13.29 -5.69 -1.50
C PRO A 185 13.98 -5.18 -0.23
N ASP A 186 13.34 -4.27 0.52
CA ASP A 186 13.83 -3.70 1.78
C ASP A 186 13.57 -4.58 3.03
N GLY A 187 13.00 -5.77 2.83
CA GLY A 187 12.60 -6.68 3.91
C GLY A 187 11.29 -6.32 4.60
N SER A 188 10.60 -5.25 4.20
CA SER A 188 9.27 -4.94 4.70
C SER A 188 8.24 -5.94 4.18
N VAL A 189 7.23 -6.23 4.98
CA VAL A 189 6.24 -7.27 4.68
C VAL A 189 4.88 -6.63 4.42
N GLY A 190 4.27 -6.97 3.28
CA GLY A 190 2.92 -6.53 2.93
C GLY A 190 1.83 -7.27 3.72
N GLU A 191 0.61 -6.75 3.63
CA GLU A 191 -0.57 -7.37 4.23
C GLU A 191 -0.88 -8.76 3.64
N LEU A 192 -1.58 -9.59 4.41
CA LEU A 192 -2.08 -10.87 3.91
C LEU A 192 -3.23 -10.65 2.92
N SER A 193 -3.03 -11.05 1.68
CA SER A 193 -4.09 -11.20 0.70
C SER A 193 -4.72 -12.59 0.78
N THR A 194 -6.03 -12.67 0.52
CA THR A 194 -6.78 -13.92 0.39
C THR A 194 -7.62 -13.90 -0.88
N GLY A 195 -8.09 -15.06 -1.30
CA GLY A 195 -8.86 -15.23 -2.53
C GLY A 195 -7.99 -15.41 -3.77
N PHE A 196 -8.65 -15.75 -4.87
CA PHE A 196 -8.00 -16.01 -6.15
C PHE A 196 -7.60 -14.70 -6.83
N ARG A 197 -6.39 -14.65 -7.39
CA ARG A 197 -5.86 -13.57 -8.20
C ARG A 197 -5.60 -14.07 -9.62
N ASN A 198 -6.10 -13.34 -10.62
CA ASN A 198 -5.73 -13.57 -12.00
C ASN A 198 -4.30 -13.06 -12.29
N ALA A 199 -3.78 -13.31 -13.50
CA ALA A 199 -2.42 -12.92 -13.87
C ALA A 199 -2.19 -11.41 -13.76
N GLU A 200 -3.11 -10.59 -14.26
CA GLU A 200 -3.02 -9.12 -14.21
C GLU A 200 -2.92 -8.60 -12.76
N GLN A 201 -3.75 -9.14 -11.86
CA GLN A 201 -3.74 -8.77 -10.44
C GLN A 201 -2.45 -9.20 -9.74
N LEU A 202 -1.90 -10.38 -10.08
CA LEU A 202 -0.61 -10.82 -9.56
C LEU A 202 0.52 -9.91 -10.02
N VAL A 203 0.59 -9.61 -11.32
CA VAL A 203 1.62 -8.72 -11.89
C VAL A 203 1.52 -7.33 -11.27
N ALA A 204 0.30 -6.79 -11.12
CA ALA A 204 0.09 -5.49 -10.50
C ALA A 204 0.59 -5.48 -9.05
N ALA A 205 0.22 -6.48 -8.25
CA ALA A 205 0.65 -6.57 -6.85
C ALA A 205 2.18 -6.71 -6.70
N LEU A 206 2.81 -7.52 -7.55
CA LEU A 206 4.27 -7.70 -7.57
C LEU A 206 4.99 -6.42 -8.00
N SER A 207 4.48 -5.72 -9.02
CA SER A 207 5.09 -4.48 -9.52
C SER A 207 4.93 -3.34 -8.51
N GLU A 208 3.77 -3.23 -7.87
CA GLU A 208 3.54 -2.25 -6.80
C GLU A 208 4.47 -2.50 -5.62
N ALA A 209 4.62 -3.76 -5.18
CA ALA A 209 5.53 -4.12 -4.10
C ALA A 209 7.00 -3.86 -4.45
N ALA A 210 7.40 -4.03 -5.72
CA ALA A 210 8.75 -3.75 -6.19
C ALA A 210 9.08 -2.25 -6.29
N ALA A 211 8.08 -1.39 -6.47
CA ALA A 211 8.27 0.05 -6.69
C ALA A 211 8.28 0.90 -5.40
N LEU A 212 7.91 0.31 -4.27
CA LEU A 212 7.90 0.99 -2.98
C LEU A 212 9.31 0.93 -2.36
N GLU A 213 10.08 1.99 -2.58
CA GLU A 213 11.36 2.30 -1.91
C GLU A 213 11.16 3.27 -0.73
#